data_AF-A0A846GSY1-F1
#
_entry.id   AF-A0A846GSY1-F1
#
_cell.length_a   1.000
_cell.length_b   1.000
_cell.length_c   1.000
_cell.angle_alpha   90.00
_cell.angle_beta   90.00
_cell.angle_gamma   90.00
#
_symmetry.space_group_name_H-M   'P 1'
#
loop_
_entity.id
_entity.type
_entity.pdbx_description
1 polymer ?
#
loop_
_entity_poly.entity_id
_entity_poly.type
_entity_poly.pdbx_seq_one_letter_code
_entity_poly.pdbx_strand_id
1 'polypeptide(L)'
;MATSPLSPRWLRGAIVALDPANPLASVILFQYNPETMTRSLTPRTAGADLSAQGKSDLDPTEAKRISGPPKESIILKMAIDATDRLEQADTMAVTLGIHPQMATLEMLMYPKTLSVLTNSAMSKAGTLEIVAMEAPLTLFIWGGNRILPVRVESMSIEQTV
;
A
#
# COMPACT_ATOMS: atom_id res chain seq x y z
N MET A 1 27.71 4.58 11.31
CA MET A 1 27.39 3.31 12.00
C MET A 1 28.44 2.27 11.63
N ALA A 2 29.09 1.65 12.62
CA ALA A 2 30.13 0.65 12.41
C ALA A 2 29.53 -0.64 11.82
N THR A 3 29.99 -1.01 10.62
CA THR A 3 29.65 -2.28 9.97
C THR A 3 30.65 -3.33 10.46
N SER A 4 30.25 -4.13 11.43
CA SER A 4 31.00 -5.33 11.80
C SER A 4 30.59 -6.47 10.86
N PRO A 5 31.52 -7.27 10.31
CA PRO A 5 31.19 -8.38 9.41
C PRO A 5 30.39 -9.51 10.08
N LEU A 6 30.22 -9.48 11.41
CA LEU A 6 29.42 -10.45 12.18
C LEU A 6 28.03 -9.93 12.59
N SER A 7 27.67 -8.67 12.32
CA SER A 7 26.31 -8.22 12.61
C SER A 7 25.35 -8.65 11.49
N PRO A 8 24.22 -9.29 11.82
CA PRO A 8 23.24 -9.69 10.80
C PRO A 8 22.78 -8.46 10.02
N ARG A 9 22.71 -8.56 8.69
CA ARG A 9 22.18 -7.47 7.86
C ARG A 9 20.67 -7.41 8.04
N TRP A 10 20.18 -6.38 8.72
CA TRP A 10 18.75 -6.16 8.91
C TRP A 10 18.13 -5.71 7.59
N LEU A 11 17.34 -6.58 6.96
CA LEU A 11 16.51 -6.21 5.82
C LEU A 11 15.34 -5.37 6.33
N ARG A 12 15.28 -4.11 5.86
CA ARG A 12 14.15 -3.23 6.12
C ARG A 12 12.98 -3.61 5.23
N GLY A 13 11.77 -3.55 5.78
CA GLY A 13 10.55 -3.60 4.98
C GLY A 13 10.50 -2.39 4.03
N ALA A 14 9.81 -2.57 2.92
CA ALA A 14 9.61 -1.51 1.94
C ALA A 14 8.26 -1.63 1.26
N ILE A 15 7.75 -0.50 0.80
CA ILE A 15 6.64 -0.42 -0.14
C ILE A 15 7.20 0.11 -1.46
N VAL A 16 6.93 -0.59 -2.56
CA VAL A 16 7.41 -0.21 -3.89
C VAL A 16 6.21 0.01 -4.78
N ALA A 17 6.02 1.25 -5.25
CA ALA A 17 5.02 1.55 -6.27
C ALA A 17 5.65 1.46 -7.66
N LEU A 18 5.05 0.62 -8.49
CA LEU A 18 5.41 0.43 -9.89
C LEU A 18 4.43 1.18 -10.77
N ASP A 19 4.99 1.83 -11.78
CA ASP A 19 4.23 2.48 -12.84
C ASP A 19 4.64 1.91 -14.20
N PRO A 20 3.72 1.32 -14.98
CA PRO A 20 4.03 0.93 -16.35
C PRO A 20 4.49 2.10 -17.22
N ALA A 21 4.00 3.32 -16.96
CA ALA A 21 4.34 4.51 -17.73
C ALA A 21 5.62 5.22 -17.25
N ASN A 22 6.09 4.92 -16.04
CA ASN A 22 7.30 5.49 -15.47
C ASN A 22 8.20 4.36 -14.93
N PRO A 23 9.32 4.06 -15.59
CA PRO A 23 10.21 2.97 -15.19
C PRO A 23 10.90 3.20 -13.84
N LEU A 24 10.87 4.44 -13.31
CA LEU A 24 11.36 4.74 -11.97
C LEU A 24 10.31 4.33 -10.93
N ALA A 25 10.54 3.20 -10.29
CA ALA A 25 9.74 2.75 -9.16
C ALA A 25 9.89 3.71 -7.97
N SER A 26 8.76 4.08 -7.35
CA SER A 26 8.79 4.83 -6.09
C SER A 26 9.03 3.85 -4.94
N VAL A 27 10.21 3.90 -4.35
CA VAL A 27 10.62 2.99 -3.26
C VAL A 27 10.53 3.71 -1.93
N ILE A 28 9.64 3.24 -1.07
CA ILE A 28 9.41 3.76 0.28
C ILE A 28 9.98 2.75 1.27
N LEU A 29 11.18 3.02 1.76
CA LEU A 29 11.84 2.21 2.77
C LEU A 29 11.28 2.55 4.15
N PHE A 30 10.97 1.54 4.95
CA PHE A 30 10.59 1.76 6.33
C PHE A 30 11.78 2.25 7.14
N GLN A 31 11.59 3.31 7.92
CA GLN A 31 12.62 3.78 8.86
C GLN A 31 12.86 2.71 9.93
N TYR A 32 11.76 2.20 10.47
CA TYR A 32 11.72 1.10 11.43
C TYR A 32 10.80 0.01 10.91
N ASN A 33 11.21 -1.26 11.06
CA ASN A 33 10.28 -2.35 10.80
C ASN A 33 9.16 -2.28 11.84
N PRO A 34 7.88 -2.30 11.44
CA PRO A 34 6.76 -2.25 12.37
C PRO A 34 6.86 -3.38 13.40
N GLU A 35 6.64 -3.02 14.66
CA GLU A 35 6.70 -3.95 15.79
C GLU A 35 5.60 -5.02 15.70
N THR A 36 4.44 -4.62 15.17
CA THR A 36 3.29 -5.49 14.97
C THR A 36 2.78 -5.41 13.54
N MET A 37 2.59 -6.59 12.92
CA MET A 37 1.95 -6.78 11.62
C MET A 37 0.85 -7.82 11.80
N THR A 38 -0.38 -7.42 11.55
CA THR A 38 -1.53 -8.33 11.62
C THR A 38 -1.94 -8.72 10.21
N ARG A 39 -2.02 -10.03 9.94
CA ARG A 39 -2.51 -10.55 8.66
C ARG A 39 -3.79 -11.35 8.90
N SER A 40 -4.86 -10.99 8.20
CA SER A 40 -6.11 -11.75 8.16
C SER A 40 -6.31 -12.36 6.78
N LEU A 41 -6.81 -13.60 6.74
CA LEU A 41 -7.17 -14.28 5.50
C LEU A 41 -8.64 -14.67 5.57
N THR A 42 -9.44 -14.11 4.68
CA THR A 42 -10.86 -14.43 4.57
C THR A 42 -11.09 -15.34 3.37
N PRO A 43 -11.52 -16.60 3.58
CA PRO A 43 -11.84 -17.50 2.48
C PRO A 43 -12.93 -16.91 1.58
N ARG A 44 -12.76 -17.04 0.26
CA ARG A 44 -13.81 -16.70 -0.70
C ARG A 44 -14.73 -17.91 -0.86
N THR A 45 -15.88 -17.89 -0.21
CA THR A 45 -16.90 -18.94 -0.36
C THR A 45 -18.05 -18.47 -1.24
N ALA A 46 -18.56 -19.37 -2.09
CA ALA A 46 -19.65 -19.05 -3.02
C ALA A 46 -20.92 -18.58 -2.28
N GLY A 47 -21.20 -19.15 -1.10
CA GLY A 47 -22.34 -18.75 -0.26
C GLY A 47 -22.21 -17.37 0.39
N ALA A 48 -20.99 -16.93 0.77
CA ALA A 48 -20.82 -15.63 1.42
C ALA A 48 -21.04 -14.45 0.45
N ASP A 49 -20.52 -14.56 -0.78
CA ASP A 49 -20.72 -13.52 -1.81
C ASP A 49 -22.20 -13.41 -2.27
N LEU A 50 -22.96 -14.51 -2.22
CA LEU A 50 -24.39 -14.55 -2.52
C LEU A 50 -25.28 -14.01 -1.38
N SER A 51 -24.89 -14.23 -0.12
CA SER A 51 -25.57 -13.65 1.05
C SER A 51 -25.46 -12.12 1.11
N ALA A 52 -24.36 -11.54 0.62
CA ALA A 52 -24.19 -10.10 0.45
C ALA A 52 -25.13 -9.50 -0.62
N GLN A 53 -25.71 -10.32 -1.50
CA GLN A 53 -26.72 -9.94 -2.49
C GLN A 53 -28.16 -10.24 -2.04
N GLY A 54 -28.39 -10.59 -0.77
CA GLY A 54 -29.73 -10.71 -0.19
C GLY A 54 -30.52 -11.96 -0.58
N LYS A 55 -29.87 -13.01 -1.11
CA LYS A 55 -30.51 -14.32 -1.34
C LYS A 55 -30.34 -15.21 -0.12
N SER A 56 -31.43 -15.44 0.61
CA SER A 56 -31.46 -16.16 1.90
C SER A 56 -31.52 -17.69 1.79
N ASP A 57 -31.68 -18.24 0.58
CA ASP A 57 -31.84 -19.69 0.38
C ASP A 57 -30.56 -20.27 -0.23
N LEU A 58 -29.57 -20.53 0.63
CA LEU A 58 -28.30 -21.15 0.26
C LEU A 58 -28.27 -22.58 0.76
N ASP A 59 -28.14 -23.55 -0.15
CA ASP A 59 -27.87 -24.94 0.20
C ASP A 59 -26.58 -25.05 1.05
N PRO A 60 -26.59 -25.79 2.17
CA PRO A 60 -25.42 -25.91 3.06
C PRO A 60 -24.20 -26.54 2.38
N THR A 61 -24.39 -27.22 1.24
CA THR A 61 -23.32 -27.78 0.41
C THR A 61 -22.64 -26.71 -0.47
N GLU A 62 -23.37 -25.69 -0.92
CA GLU A 62 -22.83 -24.55 -1.68
C GLU A 62 -22.01 -23.59 -0.78
N ALA A 63 -22.35 -23.51 0.51
CA ALA A 63 -21.60 -22.72 1.49
C ALA A 63 -20.15 -23.20 1.71
N LYS A 64 -19.86 -24.48 1.45
CA LYS A 64 -18.51 -25.07 1.60
C LYS A 64 -17.63 -24.90 0.35
N ARG A 65 -18.18 -24.37 -0.76
CA ARG A 65 -17.43 -24.20 -2.00
C ARG A 65 -16.53 -22.99 -1.91
N ILE A 66 -15.24 -23.19 -2.17
CA ILE A 66 -14.24 -22.12 -2.27
C ILE A 66 -14.20 -21.67 -3.73
N SER A 67 -14.44 -20.37 -3.96
CA SER A 67 -14.52 -19.77 -5.30
C SER A 67 -13.16 -19.28 -5.81
N GLY A 68 -12.18 -19.11 -4.93
CA GLY A 68 -10.84 -18.67 -5.29
C GLY A 68 -9.90 -18.48 -4.09
N PRO A 69 -8.69 -17.94 -4.32
CA PRO A 69 -7.76 -17.64 -3.23
C PRO A 69 -8.38 -16.67 -2.21
N PRO A 70 -8.03 -16.79 -0.92
CA PRO A 70 -8.58 -15.96 0.13
C PRO A 70 -8.24 -14.48 -0.10
N LYS A 71 -9.09 -13.58 0.39
CA LYS A 71 -8.76 -12.15 0.51
C LYS A 71 -7.81 -12.00 1.69
N GLU A 72 -6.60 -11.51 1.42
CA GLU A 72 -5.59 -11.22 2.45
C GLU A 72 -5.63 -9.73 2.78
N SER A 73 -5.81 -9.39 4.06
CA SER A 73 -5.68 -8.03 4.55
C SER A 73 -4.51 -7.95 5.52
N ILE A 74 -3.66 -6.95 5.33
CA ILE A 74 -2.44 -6.72 6.10
C ILE A 74 -2.56 -5.36 6.76
N ILE A 75 -2.55 -5.35 8.09
CA ILE A 75 -2.56 -4.13 8.90
C ILE A 75 -1.17 -3.96 9.50
N LEU A 76 -0.58 -2.80 9.23
CA LEU A 76 0.77 -2.44 9.64
C LEU A 76 0.71 -1.19 10.53
N LYS A 77 1.43 -1.20 11.64
CA LYS A 77 1.63 -0.03 12.49
C LYS A 77 3.10 0.39 12.44
N MET A 78 3.40 1.45 11.71
CA MET A 78 4.75 1.96 11.53
C MET A 78 4.91 3.34 12.13
N ALA A 79 6.08 3.59 12.72
CA ALA A 79 6.48 4.90 13.23
C ALA A 79 7.43 5.58 12.25
N ILE A 80 7.27 6.89 12.08
CA ILE A 80 8.12 7.74 11.25
C ILE A 80 8.58 8.90 12.13
N ASP A 81 9.89 9.14 12.18
CA ASP A 81 10.52 10.12 13.05
C ASP A 81 11.58 10.94 12.27
N ALA A 82 11.57 12.26 12.45
CA ALA A 82 12.57 13.15 11.87
C ALA A 82 13.83 13.30 12.74
N THR A 83 13.81 12.89 14.01
CA THR A 83 14.87 13.15 14.99
C THR A 83 16.25 12.68 14.50
N ASP A 84 16.35 11.47 13.96
CA ASP A 84 17.62 10.93 13.42
C ASP A 84 18.17 11.77 12.25
N ARG A 85 17.28 12.28 11.39
CA ARG A 85 17.67 13.08 10.22
C ARG A 85 18.02 14.51 10.61
N LEU A 86 17.34 15.04 11.63
CA LEU A 86 17.67 16.32 12.24
C LEU A 86 19.03 16.29 12.93
N GLU A 87 19.37 15.18 13.61
CA GLU A 87 20.70 14.98 14.22
C GLU A 87 21.81 14.98 13.15
N GLN A 88 21.53 14.45 11.97
CA GLN A 88 22.44 14.44 10.82
C GLN A 88 22.51 15.78 10.06
N ALA A 89 21.82 16.82 10.55
CA ALA A 89 21.71 18.13 9.90
C ALA A 89 21.20 18.05 8.44
N ASP A 90 20.32 17.09 8.15
CA ASP A 90 19.71 16.97 6.83
C ASP A 90 18.82 18.19 6.54
N THR A 91 19.20 18.97 5.53
CA THR A 91 18.46 20.16 5.08
C THR A 91 16.99 19.89 4.77
N MET A 92 16.64 18.69 4.29
CA MET A 92 15.25 18.34 4.00
C MET A 92 14.46 18.08 5.28
N ALA A 93 15.05 17.43 6.27
CA ALA A 93 14.41 17.18 7.56
C ALA A 93 14.23 18.48 8.36
N VAL A 94 15.20 19.41 8.28
CA VAL A 94 15.12 20.72 8.93
C VAL A 94 14.00 21.58 8.35
N THR A 95 13.79 21.53 7.03
CA THR A 95 12.82 22.39 6.34
C THR A 95 11.42 21.80 6.27
N LEU A 96 11.31 20.50 6.01
CA LEU A 96 10.05 19.82 5.72
C LEU A 96 9.71 18.72 6.73
N GLY A 97 10.60 18.39 7.67
CA GLY A 97 10.38 17.32 8.65
C GLY A 97 10.09 15.97 8.00
N ILE A 98 9.09 15.27 8.52
CA ILE A 98 8.61 13.97 8.00
C ILE A 98 7.61 14.10 6.83
N HIS A 99 7.21 15.32 6.46
CA HIS A 99 6.15 15.55 5.48
C HIS A 99 6.40 14.87 4.12
N PRO A 100 7.63 14.87 3.55
CA PRO A 100 7.86 14.20 2.27
C PRO A 100 7.59 12.69 2.32
N GLN A 101 7.90 12.03 3.44
CA GLN A 101 7.68 10.59 3.61
C GLN A 101 6.19 10.26 3.73
N MET A 102 5.44 11.08 4.46
CA MET A 102 3.99 10.97 4.55
C MET A 102 3.32 11.18 3.19
N ALA A 103 3.71 12.24 2.47
CA ALA A 103 3.18 12.53 1.14
C ALA A 103 3.43 11.37 0.16
N THR A 104 4.61 10.72 0.20
CA THR A 104 4.85 9.55 -0.67
C THR A 104 3.94 8.36 -0.36
N LEU A 105 3.56 8.14 0.91
CA LEU A 105 2.62 7.08 1.28
C LEU A 105 1.19 7.44 0.85
N GLU A 106 0.79 8.69 1.03
CA GLU A 106 -0.52 9.19 0.58
C GLU A 106 -0.67 9.08 -0.95
N MET A 107 0.39 9.38 -1.70
CA MET A 107 0.41 9.24 -3.17
C MET A 107 0.14 7.83 -3.68
N LEU A 108 0.25 6.78 -2.85
CA LEU A 108 -0.14 5.41 -3.22
C LEU A 108 -1.65 5.24 -3.38
N MET A 109 -2.43 6.08 -2.70
CA MET A 109 -3.90 6.06 -2.75
C MET A 109 -4.46 6.96 -3.85
N TYR A 110 -3.67 7.90 -4.37
CA TYR A 110 -4.10 8.82 -5.41
C TYR A 110 -3.81 8.28 -6.83
N PRO A 111 -4.73 8.49 -7.78
CA PRO A 111 -4.45 8.23 -9.19
C PRO A 111 -3.42 9.24 -9.72
N LYS A 112 -2.75 8.89 -10.82
CA LYS A 112 -1.76 9.80 -11.43
C LYS A 112 -2.44 11.04 -12.03
N THR A 113 -1.79 12.19 -11.85
CA THR A 113 -2.24 13.48 -12.40
C THR A 113 -2.43 13.44 -13.92
N LEU A 114 -1.58 12.72 -14.64
CA LEU A 114 -1.70 12.58 -16.10
C LEU A 114 -3.01 11.89 -16.50
N SER A 115 -3.41 10.85 -15.75
CA SER A 115 -4.69 10.15 -15.96
C SER A 115 -5.87 11.07 -15.67
N VAL A 116 -5.81 11.87 -14.60
CA VAL A 116 -6.84 12.88 -14.27
C VAL A 116 -6.97 13.90 -15.40
N LEU A 117 -5.85 14.41 -15.91
CA LEU A 117 -5.82 15.45 -16.95
C LEU A 117 -6.33 14.92 -18.30
N THR A 118 -5.93 13.71 -18.68
CA THR A 118 -6.39 13.05 -19.91
C THR A 118 -7.89 12.80 -19.86
N ASN A 119 -8.40 12.28 -18.74
CA ASN A 119 -9.84 12.08 -18.54
C ASN A 119 -10.61 13.40 -18.58
N SER A 120 -10.04 14.47 -17.99
CA SER A 120 -10.63 15.81 -18.03
C SER A 120 -10.68 16.39 -19.44
N ALA A 121 -9.64 16.16 -20.25
CA ALA A 121 -9.60 16.58 -21.65
C ALA A 121 -10.60 15.79 -22.52
N MET A 122 -10.66 14.46 -22.36
CA MET A 122 -11.63 13.60 -23.06
C MET A 122 -13.08 13.92 -22.68
N SER A 123 -13.32 14.31 -21.42
CA SER A 123 -14.60 14.83 -20.95
C SER A 123 -15.01 16.09 -21.71
N LYS A 124 -14.10 17.06 -21.82
CA LYS A 124 -14.35 18.29 -22.59
C LYS A 124 -14.53 18.04 -24.09
N ALA A 125 -13.91 17.00 -24.63
CA ALA A 125 -14.05 16.59 -26.02
C ALA A 125 -15.34 15.77 -26.30
N GLY A 126 -16.20 15.55 -25.30
CA GLY A 126 -17.45 14.79 -25.46
C GLY A 126 -17.26 13.30 -25.75
N THR A 127 -16.04 12.78 -25.61
CA THR A 127 -15.68 11.38 -25.86
C THR A 127 -15.30 10.68 -24.56
N LEU A 128 -15.91 11.06 -23.43
CA LEU A 128 -15.57 10.48 -22.14
C LEU A 128 -15.97 9.01 -22.10
N GLU A 129 -14.98 8.15 -22.21
CA GLU A 129 -15.10 6.78 -21.74
C GLU A 129 -14.85 6.79 -20.22
N ILE A 130 -15.85 6.39 -19.43
CA ILE A 130 -15.73 6.31 -17.97
C ILE A 130 -14.88 5.07 -17.65
N VAL A 131 -13.57 5.22 -17.77
CA VAL A 131 -12.62 4.21 -17.31
C VAL A 131 -12.29 4.48 -15.85
N ALA A 132 -12.39 3.45 -15.01
CA ALA A 132 -12.03 3.55 -13.61
C ALA A 132 -10.55 3.95 -13.50
N MET A 133 -10.27 4.99 -12.71
CA MET A 133 -8.91 5.44 -12.48
C MET A 133 -8.19 4.41 -11.60
N GLU A 134 -7.11 3.84 -12.10
CA GLU A 134 -6.36 2.82 -11.38
C GLU A 134 -5.29 3.44 -10.48
N ALA A 135 -5.25 2.96 -9.23
CA ALA A 135 -4.16 3.22 -8.30
C ALA A 135 -2.86 2.53 -8.77
N PRO A 136 -1.67 3.05 -8.45
CA PRO A 136 -0.42 2.43 -8.84
C PRO A 136 -0.28 1.01 -8.30
N LEU A 137 0.32 0.12 -9.10
CA LEU A 137 0.63 -1.24 -8.67
C LEU A 137 1.63 -1.16 -7.52
N THR A 138 1.24 -1.63 -6.34
CA THR A 138 2.05 -1.49 -5.13
C THR A 138 2.52 -2.87 -4.66
N LEU A 139 3.80 -3.01 -4.36
CA LEU A 139 4.41 -4.20 -3.80
C LEU A 139 4.79 -3.96 -2.35
N PHE A 140 4.34 -4.82 -1.46
CA PHE A 140 4.76 -4.88 -0.08
C PHE A 140 5.91 -5.87 0.08
N ILE A 141 7.06 -5.39 0.54
CA ILE A 141 8.28 -6.16 0.74
C ILE A 141 8.54 -6.28 2.24
N TRP A 142 8.63 -7.51 2.73
CA TRP A 142 8.91 -7.83 4.12
C TRP A 142 10.06 -8.82 4.22
N GLY A 143 11.27 -8.31 4.45
CA GLY A 143 12.49 -9.11 4.42
C GLY A 143 12.79 -9.67 3.02
N GLY A 144 13.60 -10.73 2.94
CA GLY A 144 13.99 -11.33 1.66
C GLY A 144 12.97 -12.29 1.04
N ASN A 145 12.03 -12.81 1.83
CA ASN A 145 11.21 -13.96 1.43
C ASN A 145 9.74 -13.63 1.17
N ARG A 146 9.30 -12.37 1.37
CA ARG A 146 7.90 -11.98 1.22
C ARG A 146 7.79 -10.70 0.42
N ILE A 147 7.42 -10.87 -0.84
CA ILE A 147 7.09 -9.78 -1.77
C ILE A 147 5.67 -10.06 -2.26
N LEU A 148 4.74 -9.18 -1.92
CA LEU A 148 3.31 -9.38 -2.21
C LEU A 148 2.76 -8.16 -2.97
N PRO A 149 2.00 -8.36 -4.05
CA PRO A 149 1.20 -7.28 -4.62
C PRO A 149 0.08 -6.91 -3.64
N VAL A 150 -0.01 -5.64 -3.28
CA VAL A 150 -1.01 -5.11 -2.35
C VAL A 150 -1.70 -3.89 -2.95
N ARG A 151 -2.89 -3.61 -2.44
CA ARG A 151 -3.60 -2.35 -2.66
C ARG A 151 -3.82 -1.71 -1.30
N VAL A 152 -3.55 -0.42 -1.19
CA VAL A 152 -3.84 0.33 0.02
C VAL A 152 -5.36 0.53 0.11
N GLU A 153 -6.00 -0.08 1.11
CA GLU A 153 -7.45 0.06 1.34
C GLU A 153 -7.76 1.28 2.21
N SER A 154 -6.97 1.48 3.26
CA SER A 154 -7.11 2.60 4.18
C SER A 154 -5.76 2.97 4.79
N MET A 155 -5.65 4.23 5.21
CA MET A 155 -4.51 4.76 5.94
C MET A 155 -5.03 5.63 7.09
N SER A 156 -4.47 5.43 8.28
CA SER A 156 -4.74 6.27 9.45
C SER A 156 -3.42 6.84 9.95
N ILE A 157 -3.39 8.13 10.20
CA ILE A 157 -2.20 8.86 10.63
C ILE A 157 -2.46 9.39 12.03
N GLU A 158 -1.73 8.85 12.99
CA GLU A 158 -1.71 9.34 14.37
C GLU A 158 -0.46 10.20 14.54
N GLN A 159 -0.63 11.47 14.90
CA GLN A 159 0.47 12.41 15.10
C GLN A 159 0.62 12.73 16.58
N THR A 160 1.83 12.58 17.09
CA THR A 160 2.21 12.95 18.45
C THR A 160 3.25 14.06 18.38
N VAL A 161 3.16 15.00 19.33
CA VAL A 161 4.06 16.15 19.49
C VAL A 161 5.40 15.72 20.11
#